data_AF-M6WHL1-F1
#
_entry.id   AF-M6WHL1-F1
#
_cell.length_a   1.000
_cell.length_b   1.000
_cell.length_c   1.000
_cell.angle_alpha   90.00
_cell.angle_beta   90.00
_cell.angle_gamma   90.00
#
_symmetry.space_group_name_H-M   'P 1'
#
loop_
_entity.id
_entity.type
_entity.pdbx_description
1 polymer ?
#
loop_
_entity_poly.entity_id
_entity_poly.type
_entity_poly.pdbx_seq_one_letter_code
_entity_poly.pdbx_strand_id
1 'polypeptide(L)'
;MNGDTYENDAENIPKGKRKKQNKFKISKFFGGYCVLLLLFFFNCLPDQQSHEDNLLLSLLSLPNDQSLELQQDRSMRKAKPKARPKRKYDGVTFVSYATGKRIQANSKAPKGWLKVDASRDTYFTRFNLYQDGSDPNCIESGRIRVETSANPKYYWNWWAGGGGGNYAYYPKYNDGSNRLSILVMSGGCLESGGKVAFADHDTLGYGYDYYITNWKGGSWNEYLFLWVRTLNPGPREIFTAILSPTPPEAAAE
;
A
#
# COMPACT_ATOMS: atom_id res chain seq x y z
N MET A 1 -28.80 -59.02 35.75
CA MET A 1 -29.47 -59.06 37.06
C MET A 1 -28.40 -58.89 38.12
N ASN A 2 -28.70 -58.05 39.12
CA ASN A 2 -27.87 -57.60 40.27
C ASN A 2 -26.78 -56.60 39.86
N GLY A 3 -26.85 -55.29 40.11
CA GLY A 3 -27.69 -54.52 41.03
C GLY A 3 -26.99 -54.37 42.38
N ASP A 4 -26.22 -53.28 42.53
CA ASP A 4 -25.89 -52.65 43.81
C ASP A 4 -25.69 -51.15 43.55
N THR A 5 -26.14 -50.36 44.52
CA THR A 5 -26.47 -48.93 44.41
C THR A 5 -25.84 -48.18 45.58
N TYR A 6 -25.61 -46.86 45.37
CA TYR A 6 -25.27 -45.80 46.35
C TYR A 6 -23.78 -45.76 46.74
N GLU A 7 -23.09 -44.62 46.76
CA GLU A 7 -23.44 -43.37 47.44
C GLU A 7 -22.74 -42.14 46.84
N ASN A 8 -23.37 -40.98 47.03
CA ASN A 8 -22.98 -39.67 46.53
C ASN A 8 -21.87 -39.04 47.40
N ASP A 9 -20.90 -38.37 46.78
CA ASP A 9 -20.19 -37.27 47.42
C ASP A 9 -20.15 -36.06 46.48
N ALA A 10 -21.00 -35.09 46.82
CA ALA A 10 -21.05 -33.76 46.26
C ALA A 10 -20.48 -32.78 47.30
N GLU A 11 -19.28 -32.26 47.05
CA GLU A 11 -18.74 -30.98 47.57
C GLU A 11 -17.24 -30.94 47.15
N ASN A 12 -16.62 -29.87 46.66
CA ASN A 12 -16.71 -28.48 47.04
C ASN A 12 -16.15 -27.60 45.91
N ILE A 13 -16.89 -26.56 45.53
CA ILE A 13 -16.45 -25.48 44.64
C ILE A 13 -15.69 -24.44 45.46
N PRO A 14 -14.42 -24.11 45.14
CA PRO A 14 -13.79 -22.91 45.70
C PRO A 14 -14.32 -21.67 44.97
N LYS A 15 -15.15 -20.90 45.68
CA LYS A 15 -15.54 -19.54 45.35
C LYS A 15 -14.30 -18.63 45.25
N GLY A 16 -14.19 -17.95 44.12
CA GLY A 16 -13.83 -16.53 44.03
C GLY A 16 -12.44 -16.09 44.49
N LYS A 17 -11.58 -15.73 43.54
CA LYS A 17 -10.74 -14.53 43.66
C LYS A 17 -10.74 -13.74 42.35
N ARG A 18 -11.61 -12.72 42.29
CA ARG A 18 -11.49 -11.58 41.37
C ARG A 18 -10.11 -10.95 41.56
N LYS A 19 -9.20 -11.10 40.61
CA LYS A 19 -8.00 -10.25 40.54
C LYS A 19 -8.37 -8.94 39.86
N LYS A 20 -8.20 -7.86 40.64
CA LYS A 20 -8.50 -6.46 40.33
C LYS A 20 -7.89 -6.03 38.99
N GLN A 21 -8.72 -5.35 38.20
CA GLN A 21 -8.28 -4.45 37.14
C GLN A 21 -7.37 -3.37 37.74
N ASN A 22 -6.12 -3.27 37.27
CA ASN A 22 -5.29 -2.12 37.53
C ASN A 22 -5.79 -0.94 36.69
N LYS A 23 -6.59 -0.07 37.32
CA LYS A 23 -6.83 1.30 36.86
C LYS A 23 -5.50 2.05 36.91
N PHE A 24 -4.89 2.28 35.74
CA PHE A 24 -3.84 3.28 35.62
C PHE A 24 -4.48 4.66 35.85
N LYS A 25 -4.14 5.27 36.98
CA LYS A 25 -4.54 6.63 37.33
C LYS A 25 -3.77 7.61 36.45
N ILE A 26 -4.52 8.43 35.71
CA ILE A 26 -4.03 9.63 35.03
C ILE A 26 -3.60 10.62 36.12
N SER A 27 -2.29 10.88 36.19
CA SER A 27 -1.73 11.97 36.98
C SER A 27 -1.77 13.25 36.14
N LYS A 28 -2.48 14.26 36.63
CA LYS A 28 -2.47 15.62 36.10
C LYS A 28 -1.15 16.27 36.52
N PHE A 29 -0.24 16.48 35.56
CA PHE A 29 0.78 17.51 35.71
C PHE A 29 0.37 18.70 34.85
N PHE A 30 -0.06 19.75 35.54
CA PHE A 30 -0.33 21.08 35.01
C PHE A 30 1.00 21.84 35.04
N GLY A 31 1.33 22.59 33.97
CA GLY A 31 2.32 23.68 34.07
C GLY A 31 3.33 23.77 32.94
N GLY A 32 2.94 24.47 31.87
CA GLY A 32 3.77 25.48 31.20
C GLY A 32 5.14 25.08 30.67
N TYR A 33 5.19 24.63 29.42
CA TYR A 33 6.27 24.97 28.47
C TYR A 33 5.70 24.89 27.05
N CYS A 34 4.78 25.82 26.77
CA CYS A 34 4.43 26.20 25.41
C CYS A 34 5.02 27.60 25.23
N VAL A 35 5.73 27.84 24.12
CA VAL A 35 6.53 29.03 23.80
C VAL A 35 7.99 28.97 24.32
N LEU A 36 8.86 28.15 23.69
CA LEU A 36 10.31 28.44 23.52
C LEU A 36 11.09 27.31 22.77
N LEU A 37 10.55 26.78 21.67
CA LEU A 37 11.30 25.85 20.79
C LEU A 37 10.92 26.06 19.32
N LEU A 38 10.97 27.32 18.86
CA LEU A 38 10.59 27.70 17.50
C LEU A 38 11.69 28.39 16.68
N LEU A 39 12.96 28.41 17.09
CA LEU A 39 13.99 29.18 16.35
C LEU A 39 15.41 28.58 16.39
N PHE A 40 15.64 27.33 15.96
CA PHE A 40 17.03 26.84 15.83
C PHE A 40 17.29 25.80 14.73
N PHE A 41 16.73 25.96 13.51
CA PHE A 41 17.25 25.27 12.31
C PHE A 41 17.21 26.14 11.04
N PHE A 42 17.57 27.41 11.16
CA PHE A 42 18.04 28.17 10.00
C PHE A 42 19.46 28.62 10.30
N ASN A 43 20.44 27.91 9.73
CA ASN A 43 21.68 28.43 9.15
C ASN A 43 22.61 27.26 8.85
N CYS A 44 22.68 26.91 7.55
CA CYS A 44 23.92 26.63 6.81
C CYS A 44 23.55 26.01 5.46
N LEU A 45 23.47 26.85 4.43
CA LEU A 45 23.91 26.43 3.10
C LEU A 45 24.71 27.57 2.47
N PRO A 46 25.90 27.27 1.94
CA PRO A 46 26.80 28.27 1.37
C PRO A 46 26.26 28.79 0.04
N ASP A 47 26.54 30.06 -0.17
CA ASP A 47 26.41 30.79 -1.42
C ASP A 47 27.17 30.08 -2.55
N GLN A 48 26.48 29.76 -3.64
CA GLN A 48 27.10 29.44 -4.91
C GLN A 48 26.19 29.99 -6.02
N GLN A 49 26.42 31.25 -6.37
CA GLN A 49 26.00 31.82 -7.64
C GLN A 49 26.59 30.99 -8.79
N SER A 50 25.74 30.29 -9.54
CA SER A 50 26.09 29.78 -10.87
C SER A 50 25.28 30.52 -11.93
N HIS A 51 26.02 31.34 -12.65
CA HIS A 51 25.71 32.09 -13.85
C HIS A 51 25.19 31.21 -15.01
N GLU A 52 23.95 31.41 -15.45
CA GLU A 52 23.42 30.96 -16.76
C GLU A 52 22.27 31.88 -17.20
N ASP A 53 22.57 33.15 -17.51
CA ASP A 53 21.67 34.04 -18.24
C ASP A 53 22.40 34.56 -19.47
N ASN A 54 22.52 33.77 -20.55
CA ASN A 54 22.98 34.29 -21.86
C ASN A 54 22.58 33.45 -23.09
N LEU A 55 21.64 32.50 -22.99
CA LEU A 55 21.17 31.75 -24.17
C LEU A 55 19.95 32.37 -24.87
N LEU A 56 19.21 33.25 -24.19
CA LEU A 56 18.00 33.88 -24.73
C LEU A 56 18.26 35.18 -25.51
N LEU A 57 19.43 35.80 -25.36
CA LEU A 57 19.77 37.05 -26.06
C LEU A 57 20.50 36.84 -27.40
N SER A 58 21.04 35.65 -27.69
CA SER A 58 21.64 35.33 -29.00
C SER A 58 20.61 34.97 -30.09
N LEU A 59 19.33 34.75 -29.74
CA LEU A 59 18.28 34.43 -30.72
C LEU A 59 17.53 35.66 -31.25
N LEU A 60 17.83 36.85 -30.74
CA LEU A 60 17.19 38.11 -31.18
C LEU A 60 18.00 38.88 -32.23
N SER A 61 19.07 38.28 -32.77
CA SER A 61 19.84 38.84 -33.88
C SER A 61 19.70 37.96 -35.11
N LEU A 62 18.59 38.12 -35.83
CA LEU A 62 18.51 37.76 -37.25
C LEU A 62 17.85 38.91 -38.03
N PRO A 63 18.34 39.21 -39.24
CA PRO A 63 17.84 40.34 -40.03
C PRO A 63 16.43 40.10 -40.53
N ASN A 64 15.69 41.20 -40.64
CA ASN A 64 14.37 41.26 -41.24
C ASN A 64 14.40 40.86 -42.73
N ASP A 65 13.25 40.37 -43.21
CA ASP A 65 12.89 40.05 -44.60
C ASP A 65 13.25 38.65 -45.12
N GLN A 66 12.34 37.71 -44.85
CA GLN A 66 11.75 36.84 -45.89
C GLN A 66 10.47 36.20 -45.35
N SER A 67 9.35 36.45 -46.02
CA SER A 67 8.06 35.83 -45.76
C SER A 67 8.13 34.32 -46.02
N LEU A 68 8.39 33.55 -44.96
CA LEU A 68 8.21 32.10 -44.97
C LEU A 68 6.75 31.81 -44.66
N GLU A 69 5.99 31.64 -45.73
CA GLU A 69 4.64 31.07 -45.71
C GLU A 69 4.73 29.67 -45.09
N LEU A 70 4.36 29.57 -43.81
CA LEU A 70 4.33 28.31 -43.07
C LEU A 70 3.18 27.48 -43.62
N GLN A 71 3.45 26.70 -44.68
CA GLN A 71 2.52 25.67 -45.14
C GLN A 71 2.23 24.76 -43.94
N GLN A 72 0.97 24.78 -43.54
CA GLN A 72 0.44 24.06 -42.40
C GLN A 72 0.46 22.57 -42.74
N ASP A 73 1.60 21.92 -42.50
CA ASP A 73 1.75 20.50 -42.69
C ASP A 73 0.85 19.75 -41.69
N ARG A 74 -0.32 19.30 -42.18
CA ARG A 74 -1.30 18.47 -41.47
C ARG A 74 -0.79 17.03 -41.22
N SER A 75 0.53 16.81 -41.21
CA SER A 75 1.16 15.50 -41.01
C SER A 75 1.45 15.15 -39.54
N MET A 76 1.45 16.10 -38.61
CA MET A 76 1.61 15.81 -37.18
C MET A 76 0.28 15.36 -36.52
N ARG A 77 -0.36 14.32 -37.05
CA ARG A 77 -1.24 13.50 -36.20
C ARG A 77 -0.34 12.87 -35.14
N LYS A 78 -0.35 13.39 -33.91
CA LYS A 78 0.29 12.73 -32.75
C LYS A 78 -0.02 11.25 -32.85
N ALA A 79 1.00 10.42 -33.10
CA ALA A 79 0.84 8.99 -33.14
C ALA A 79 0.11 8.58 -31.86
N LYS A 80 -1.02 7.88 -31.99
CA LYS A 80 -1.76 7.36 -30.84
C LYS A 80 -0.73 6.60 -29.99
N PRO A 81 -0.56 6.90 -28.68
CA PRO A 81 0.39 6.19 -27.85
C PRO A 81 0.16 4.70 -28.03
N LYS A 82 1.17 3.98 -28.51
CA LYS A 82 1.06 2.55 -28.74
C LYS A 82 0.76 1.91 -27.38
N ALA A 83 -0.37 1.21 -27.27
CA ALA A 83 -0.76 0.58 -26.02
C ALA A 83 0.37 -0.37 -25.59
N ARG A 84 0.83 -0.22 -24.34
CA ARG A 84 1.85 -1.11 -23.79
C ARG A 84 1.26 -2.52 -23.75
N PRO A 85 1.98 -3.54 -24.23
CA PRO A 85 1.54 -4.92 -24.07
C PRO A 85 1.29 -5.24 -22.59
N LYS A 86 0.14 -5.85 -22.30
CA LYS A 86 -0.20 -6.30 -20.95
C LYS A 86 0.79 -7.37 -20.50
N ARG A 87 1.34 -7.23 -19.30
CA ARG A 87 2.20 -8.23 -18.64
C ARG A 87 1.36 -9.24 -17.88
N LYS A 88 1.93 -10.42 -17.61
CA LYS A 88 1.26 -11.52 -16.88
C LYS A 88 0.65 -11.07 -15.55
N TYR A 89 1.35 -10.22 -14.79
CA TYR A 89 0.93 -9.71 -13.49
C TYR A 89 0.38 -8.28 -13.52
N ASP A 90 -0.10 -7.81 -14.68
CA ASP A 90 -0.92 -6.61 -14.75
C ASP A 90 -2.37 -6.93 -14.38
N GLY A 91 -2.95 -6.08 -13.53
CA GLY A 91 -4.34 -6.18 -13.10
C GLY A 91 -4.66 -7.35 -12.16
N VAL A 92 -3.72 -7.76 -11.32
CA VAL A 92 -3.94 -8.75 -10.27
C VAL A 92 -4.91 -8.20 -9.21
N THR A 93 -5.81 -9.05 -8.74
CA THR A 93 -6.72 -8.75 -7.63
C THR A 93 -6.38 -9.59 -6.42
N PHE A 94 -6.52 -9.02 -5.23
CA PHE A 94 -6.26 -9.71 -3.96
C PHE A 94 -7.54 -9.84 -3.14
N VAL A 95 -7.97 -11.07 -2.89
CA VAL A 95 -9.16 -11.39 -2.09
C VAL A 95 -8.71 -11.79 -0.68
N SER A 96 -9.18 -11.08 0.35
CA SER A 96 -8.82 -11.40 1.73
C SER A 96 -9.39 -12.75 2.14
N TYR A 97 -8.54 -13.61 2.70
CA TYR A 97 -8.94 -14.93 3.15
C TYR A 97 -9.95 -14.86 4.32
N ALA A 98 -9.88 -13.80 5.14
CA ALA A 98 -10.79 -13.59 6.26
C ALA A 98 -12.20 -13.12 5.88
N THR A 99 -12.35 -12.35 4.79
CA THR A 99 -13.63 -11.68 4.47
C THR A 99 -14.20 -12.02 3.10
N GLY A 100 -13.41 -12.63 2.20
CA GLY A 100 -13.81 -12.84 0.81
C GLY A 100 -13.93 -11.56 -0.02
N LYS A 101 -13.61 -10.39 0.56
CA LYS A 101 -13.64 -9.09 -0.12
C LYS A 101 -12.29 -8.77 -0.73
N ARG A 102 -12.30 -7.95 -1.78
CA ARG A 102 -11.11 -7.52 -2.51
C ARG A 102 -10.50 -6.28 -1.89
N ILE A 103 -9.17 -6.20 -1.96
CA ILE A 103 -8.45 -4.94 -1.76
C ILE A 103 -8.83 -4.00 -2.91
N GLN A 104 -9.14 -2.74 -2.61
CA GLN A 104 -9.36 -1.68 -3.58
C GLN A 104 -8.65 -0.39 -3.22
N ALA A 105 -8.22 0.33 -4.26
CA ALA A 105 -7.84 1.73 -4.17
C ALA A 105 -9.08 2.63 -4.06
N ASN A 106 -8.93 3.81 -3.49
CA ASN A 106 -10.02 4.77 -3.39
C ASN A 106 -10.39 5.32 -4.78
N SER A 107 -11.66 5.18 -5.16
CA SER A 107 -12.15 5.58 -6.49
C SER A 107 -12.28 7.09 -6.70
N LYS A 108 -12.31 7.87 -5.61
CA LYS A 108 -12.46 9.34 -5.64
C LYS A 108 -11.12 10.06 -5.49
N ALA A 109 -10.11 9.41 -4.91
CA ALA A 109 -8.83 10.01 -4.60
C ALA A 109 -7.68 9.00 -4.79
N PRO A 110 -6.76 9.22 -5.73
CA PRO A 110 -5.63 8.30 -5.98
C PRO A 110 -4.75 8.04 -4.76
N LYS A 111 -4.67 9.00 -3.82
CA LYS A 111 -3.89 8.92 -2.57
C LYS A 111 -4.71 8.45 -1.37
N GLY A 112 -5.97 8.04 -1.59
CA GLY A 112 -6.83 7.55 -0.51
C GLY A 112 -6.37 6.19 0.02
N TRP A 113 -6.71 5.91 1.27
CA TRP A 113 -6.38 4.66 1.94
C TRP A 113 -6.89 3.43 1.19
N LEU A 114 -6.08 2.37 1.20
CA LEU A 114 -6.47 1.05 0.67
C LEU A 114 -7.41 0.34 1.64
N LYS A 115 -8.42 -0.32 1.08
CA LYS A 115 -9.46 -0.97 1.88
C LYS A 115 -9.88 -2.31 1.27
N VAL A 116 -10.29 -3.23 2.13
CA VAL A 116 -10.69 -4.61 1.84
C VAL A 116 -12.20 -4.76 1.93
N ASP A 117 -12.93 -3.97 1.15
CA ASP A 117 -14.40 -3.88 1.23
C ASP A 117 -15.12 -4.09 -0.12
N ALA A 118 -14.39 -4.32 -1.21
CA ALA A 118 -14.98 -4.55 -2.53
C ALA A 118 -15.53 -5.98 -2.69
N SER A 119 -16.82 -6.11 -2.96
CA SER A 119 -17.47 -7.39 -3.26
C SER A 119 -17.35 -7.82 -4.73
N ARG A 120 -17.11 -6.87 -5.63
CA ARG A 120 -16.99 -7.08 -7.09
C ARG A 120 -15.59 -6.75 -7.58
N ASP A 121 -15.19 -7.38 -8.68
CA ASP A 121 -13.99 -6.94 -9.42
C ASP A 121 -14.30 -5.67 -10.21
N THR A 122 -13.43 -4.68 -10.08
CA THR A 122 -13.50 -3.37 -10.71
C THR A 122 -12.10 -2.93 -11.10
N TYR A 123 -11.98 -1.84 -11.86
CA TYR A 123 -10.67 -1.30 -12.18
C TYR A 123 -9.85 -0.86 -10.94
N PHE A 124 -10.53 -0.50 -9.83
CA PHE A 124 -9.87 -0.09 -8.58
C PHE A 124 -9.45 -1.28 -7.70
N THR A 125 -9.90 -2.50 -7.98
CA THR A 125 -9.47 -3.73 -7.29
C THR A 125 -8.30 -4.43 -7.98
N ARG A 126 -7.71 -3.77 -8.96
CA ARG A 126 -6.66 -4.30 -9.82
C ARG A 126 -5.34 -3.58 -9.59
N PHE A 127 -4.28 -4.37 -9.49
CA PHE A 127 -2.93 -3.90 -9.20
C PHE A 127 -1.94 -4.54 -10.17
N ASN A 128 -0.94 -3.77 -10.59
CA ASN A 128 0.15 -4.25 -11.42
C ASN A 128 1.34 -4.60 -10.52
N LEU A 129 1.88 -5.81 -10.67
CA LEU A 129 3.00 -6.28 -9.87
C LEU A 129 4.32 -6.22 -10.66
N TYR A 130 5.41 -5.93 -9.94
CA TYR A 130 6.75 -5.79 -10.52
C TYR A 130 7.82 -6.18 -9.48
N GLN A 131 8.78 -7.01 -9.88
CA GLN A 131 10.03 -7.24 -9.14
C GLN A 131 11.19 -6.71 -9.96
N ASP A 132 12.02 -5.87 -9.36
CA ASP A 132 13.19 -5.30 -10.02
C ASP A 132 14.27 -6.37 -10.20
N GLY A 133 14.87 -6.44 -11.39
CA GLY A 133 15.96 -7.38 -11.70
C GLY A 133 15.57 -8.87 -11.76
N SER A 134 14.29 -9.20 -11.80
CA SER A 134 13.77 -10.58 -11.83
C SER A 134 13.04 -10.91 -13.13
N ASP A 135 12.71 -12.18 -13.37
CA ASP A 135 11.88 -12.58 -14.53
C ASP A 135 10.49 -11.92 -14.44
N PRO A 136 10.10 -11.06 -15.41
CA PRO A 136 8.79 -10.40 -15.38
C PRO A 136 7.59 -11.36 -15.49
N ASN A 137 7.82 -12.62 -15.86
CA ASN A 137 6.80 -13.67 -15.97
C ASN A 137 6.72 -14.61 -14.76
N CYS A 138 7.55 -14.39 -13.74
CA CYS A 138 7.55 -15.14 -12.50
C CYS A 138 7.71 -14.20 -11.31
N ILE A 139 6.62 -14.01 -10.54
CA ILE A 139 6.68 -13.30 -9.25
C ILE A 139 6.91 -14.34 -8.16
N GLU A 140 8.02 -14.25 -7.45
CA GLU A 140 8.36 -15.13 -6.32
C GLU A 140 8.33 -14.38 -5.00
N SER A 141 8.52 -15.09 -3.89
CA SER A 141 8.69 -14.46 -2.58
C SER A 141 9.88 -13.50 -2.60
N GLY A 142 9.69 -12.26 -2.13
CA GLY A 142 10.76 -11.26 -2.13
C GLY A 142 10.25 -9.82 -2.22
N ARG A 143 11.16 -8.89 -2.50
CA ARG A 143 10.83 -7.47 -2.69
C ARG A 143 9.88 -7.31 -3.86
N ILE A 144 8.90 -6.44 -3.74
CA ILE A 144 7.84 -6.24 -4.74
C ILE A 144 7.43 -4.77 -4.80
N ARG A 145 7.07 -4.31 -6.00
CA ARG A 145 6.31 -3.07 -6.19
C ARG A 145 4.88 -3.41 -6.58
N VAL A 146 3.93 -2.78 -5.91
CA VAL A 146 2.49 -2.92 -6.18
C VAL A 146 1.96 -1.56 -6.62
N GLU A 147 1.60 -1.46 -7.90
CA GLU A 147 1.04 -0.24 -8.51
C GLU A 147 -0.48 -0.39 -8.65
N THR A 148 -1.23 0.68 -8.47
CA THR A 148 -2.67 0.64 -8.79
C THR A 148 -2.87 0.64 -10.30
N SER A 149 -3.68 -0.27 -10.83
CA SER A 149 -4.03 -0.23 -12.26
C SER A 149 -4.85 1.03 -12.58
N ALA A 150 -5.74 1.44 -11.67
CA ALA A 150 -6.56 2.63 -11.80
C ALA A 150 -5.78 3.94 -11.97
N ASN A 151 -4.65 4.07 -11.26
CA ASN A 151 -3.82 5.26 -11.28
C ASN A 151 -2.36 4.83 -11.47
N PRO A 152 -1.87 4.72 -12.73
CA PRO A 152 -0.46 4.43 -12.98
C PRO A 152 0.45 5.42 -12.27
N LYS A 153 1.64 4.96 -11.86
CA LYS A 153 2.60 5.65 -11.01
C LYS A 153 2.20 5.82 -9.55
N TYR A 154 1.05 5.33 -9.12
CA TYR A 154 0.70 5.28 -7.70
C TYR A 154 0.98 3.90 -7.14
N TYR A 155 1.92 3.85 -6.20
CA TYR A 155 2.44 2.60 -5.63
C TYR A 155 2.06 2.47 -4.16
N TRP A 156 1.86 1.25 -3.69
CA TRP A 156 1.58 0.98 -2.29
C TRP A 156 2.71 1.50 -1.39
N ASN A 157 2.31 2.28 -0.40
CA ASN A 157 3.16 2.80 0.65
C ASN A 157 2.31 2.90 1.93
N TRP A 158 2.93 3.13 3.08
CA TRP A 158 2.23 3.25 4.35
C TRP A 158 2.50 4.61 5.00
N TRP A 159 1.53 5.09 5.76
CA TRP A 159 1.56 6.43 6.33
C TRP A 159 2.32 6.48 7.65
N ALA A 160 3.26 7.41 7.73
CA ALA A 160 4.13 7.62 8.88
C ALA A 160 3.96 8.99 9.55
N GLY A 161 2.89 9.73 9.22
CA GLY A 161 2.68 11.11 9.68
C GLY A 161 1.85 11.23 10.97
N GLY A 162 1.63 10.13 11.68
CA GLY A 162 0.85 10.12 12.93
C GLY A 162 -0.67 10.16 12.74
N GLY A 163 -1.38 10.34 13.85
CA GLY A 163 -2.84 10.28 13.90
C GLY A 163 -3.39 8.85 13.82
N GLY A 164 -4.71 8.73 13.68
CA GLY A 164 -5.38 7.42 13.64
C GLY A 164 -5.02 6.53 12.44
N GLY A 165 -4.43 7.11 11.39
CA GLY A 165 -4.03 6.40 10.18
C GLY A 165 -2.56 5.99 10.15
N ASN A 166 -1.82 6.12 11.28
CA ASN A 166 -0.43 5.70 11.31
C ASN A 166 -0.33 4.21 10.96
N TYR A 167 0.57 3.87 10.04
CA TYR A 167 0.74 2.54 9.43
C TYR A 167 -0.36 2.08 8.46
N ALA A 168 -1.35 2.93 8.15
CA ALA A 168 -2.35 2.62 7.13
C ALA A 168 -1.71 2.69 5.73
N TYR A 169 -2.08 1.75 4.85
CA TYR A 169 -1.62 1.73 3.48
C TYR A 169 -2.42 2.65 2.57
N TYR A 170 -1.71 3.33 1.68
CA TYR A 170 -2.27 4.17 0.62
C TYR A 170 -1.37 4.15 -0.62
N PRO A 171 -1.90 4.46 -1.81
CA PRO A 171 -1.06 4.66 -2.98
C PRO A 171 -0.37 6.03 -2.93
N LYS A 172 0.95 6.06 -3.17
CA LYS A 172 1.73 7.30 -3.24
C LYS A 172 2.35 7.46 -4.62
N TYR A 173 2.24 8.67 -5.16
CA TYR A 173 2.69 9.00 -6.51
C TYR A 173 4.22 8.92 -6.61
N ASN A 174 4.71 8.15 -7.59
CA ASN A 174 6.11 7.89 -7.88
C ASN A 174 6.94 7.37 -6.69
N ASP A 175 6.30 6.92 -5.60
CA ASP A 175 7.00 6.59 -4.37
C ASP A 175 6.32 5.43 -3.62
N GLY A 176 6.61 4.21 -4.07
CA GLY A 176 6.21 3.00 -3.35
C GLY A 176 7.19 2.66 -2.25
N SER A 177 6.74 1.88 -1.26
CA SER A 177 7.65 1.37 -0.24
C SER A 177 8.78 0.57 -0.90
N ASN A 178 10.02 0.89 -0.52
CA ASN A 178 11.22 0.17 -0.96
C ASN A 178 11.48 -1.12 -0.18
N ARG A 179 10.69 -1.37 0.88
CA ARG A 179 10.80 -2.56 1.73
C ARG A 179 9.55 -3.45 1.67
N LEU A 180 8.56 -3.09 0.86
CA LEU A 180 7.44 -3.99 0.60
C LEU A 180 7.95 -5.31 0.01
N SER A 181 7.45 -6.40 0.58
CA SER A 181 7.74 -7.76 0.16
C SER A 181 6.45 -8.56 0.05
N ILE A 182 6.44 -9.51 -0.88
CA ILE A 182 5.41 -10.52 -1.04
C ILE A 182 5.97 -11.86 -0.57
N LEU A 183 5.17 -12.61 0.16
CA LEU A 183 5.39 -14.02 0.47
C LEU A 183 4.44 -14.84 -0.39
N VAL A 184 4.98 -15.55 -1.38
CA VAL A 184 4.23 -16.50 -2.21
C VAL A 184 4.27 -17.86 -1.53
N MET A 185 3.14 -18.28 -0.97
CA MET A 185 3.08 -19.42 -0.05
C MET A 185 3.30 -20.78 -0.73
N SER A 186 3.20 -20.87 -2.06
CA SER A 186 3.52 -22.08 -2.82
C SER A 186 5.04 -22.30 -2.98
N GLY A 187 5.86 -21.29 -2.72
CA GLY A 187 7.33 -21.37 -2.82
C GLY A 187 7.91 -21.20 -4.23
N GLY A 188 7.08 -21.03 -5.26
CA GLY A 188 7.51 -20.77 -6.64
C GLY A 188 6.86 -19.52 -7.22
N CYS A 189 6.75 -19.45 -8.55
CA CYS A 189 6.06 -18.36 -9.23
C CYS A 189 4.60 -18.25 -8.76
N LEU A 190 4.13 -17.02 -8.57
CA LEU A 190 2.75 -16.72 -8.24
C LEU A 190 1.83 -17.15 -9.39
N GLU A 191 0.83 -17.96 -9.05
CA GLU A 191 -0.23 -18.41 -9.94
C GLU A 191 -1.59 -17.83 -9.54
N SER A 192 -2.55 -17.84 -10.47
CA SER A 192 -3.93 -17.44 -10.17
C SER A 192 -4.56 -18.41 -9.18
N GLY A 193 -5.21 -17.88 -8.14
CA GLY A 193 -5.68 -18.66 -6.99
C GLY A 193 -4.62 -18.90 -5.92
N GLY A 194 -3.37 -18.49 -6.15
CA GLY A 194 -2.28 -18.62 -5.18
C GLY A 194 -2.49 -17.75 -3.94
N LYS A 195 -2.02 -18.25 -2.79
CA LYS A 195 -2.07 -17.51 -1.52
C LYS A 195 -0.80 -16.71 -1.33
N VAL A 196 -0.97 -15.47 -0.91
CA VAL A 196 0.12 -14.54 -0.62
C VAL A 196 -0.10 -13.82 0.68
N ALA A 197 0.98 -13.39 1.31
CA ALA A 197 0.97 -12.36 2.34
C ALA A 197 1.92 -11.23 1.92
N PHE A 198 1.71 -10.04 2.48
CA PHE A 198 2.60 -8.92 2.26
C PHE A 198 3.23 -8.50 3.58
N ALA A 199 4.52 -8.17 3.54
CA ALA A 199 5.23 -7.65 4.70
C ALA A 199 6.04 -6.41 4.30
N ASP A 200 6.24 -5.53 5.26
CA ASP A 200 7.00 -4.29 5.07
C ASP A 200 7.68 -3.90 6.39
N HIS A 201 8.56 -2.91 6.31
CA HIS A 201 9.41 -2.53 7.43
C HIS A 201 8.92 -1.25 8.09
N ASP A 202 8.74 -1.30 9.40
CA ASP A 202 8.47 -0.13 10.23
C ASP A 202 9.74 0.74 10.37
N THR A 203 9.72 1.94 9.80
CA THR A 203 10.82 2.92 9.92
C THR A 203 10.61 3.97 11.02
N LEU A 204 9.47 3.94 11.72
CA LEU A 204 9.13 4.89 12.78
C LEU A 204 9.44 4.37 14.19
N GLY A 205 9.28 3.06 14.41
CA GLY A 205 9.43 2.41 15.69
C GLY A 205 10.78 1.72 15.86
N TYR A 206 10.72 0.45 16.27
CA TYR A 206 11.91 -0.35 16.59
C TYR A 206 12.60 -0.97 15.36
N GLY A 207 12.09 -0.75 14.14
CA GLY A 207 12.71 -1.32 12.94
C GLY A 207 12.37 -2.79 12.70
N TYR A 208 11.13 -3.22 12.93
CA TYR A 208 10.70 -4.61 12.65
C TYR A 208 9.95 -4.71 11.33
N ASP A 209 10.00 -5.91 10.75
CA ASP A 209 9.10 -6.28 9.66
C ASP A 209 7.75 -6.74 10.22
N TYR A 210 6.68 -6.27 9.61
CA TYR A 210 5.32 -6.61 9.97
C TYR A 210 4.55 -7.07 8.74
N TYR A 211 3.63 -8.00 8.92
CA TYR A 211 2.66 -8.33 7.90
C TYR A 211 1.58 -7.25 7.79
N ILE A 212 1.16 -6.99 6.55
CA ILE A 212 0.02 -6.15 6.23
C ILE A 212 -1.26 -6.92 6.61
N THR A 213 -2.11 -6.29 7.42
CA THR A 213 -3.37 -6.87 7.90
C THR A 213 -4.59 -6.13 7.36
N ASN A 214 -5.64 -6.89 7.06
CA ASN A 214 -7.01 -6.40 6.97
C ASN A 214 -7.52 -6.06 8.37
N TRP A 215 -7.52 -4.78 8.73
CA TRP A 215 -7.85 -4.31 10.07
C TRP A 215 -9.25 -4.71 10.54
N LYS A 216 -9.39 -5.06 11.83
CA LYS A 216 -10.66 -5.49 12.44
C LYS A 216 -11.15 -4.44 13.44
N GLY A 217 -12.31 -3.85 13.15
CA GLY A 217 -13.07 -3.02 14.07
C GLY A 217 -12.72 -1.53 14.05
N GLY A 218 -13.55 -0.74 14.73
CA GLY A 218 -13.43 0.71 14.78
C GLY A 218 -13.70 1.42 13.45
N SER A 219 -13.38 2.71 13.38
CA SER A 219 -13.50 3.53 12.16
C SER A 219 -12.57 3.09 11.04
N TRP A 220 -11.52 2.31 11.38
CA TRP A 220 -10.54 1.75 10.44
C TRP A 220 -10.84 0.31 10.03
N ASN A 221 -12.06 -0.19 10.30
CA ASN A 221 -12.44 -1.53 9.88
C ASN A 221 -12.25 -1.72 8.36
N GLU A 222 -11.62 -2.84 8.00
CA GLU A 222 -11.28 -3.24 6.63
C GLU A 222 -10.20 -2.41 5.92
N TYR A 223 -9.59 -1.41 6.55
CA TYR A 223 -8.41 -0.76 5.97
C TYR A 223 -7.16 -1.65 6.10
N LEU A 224 -6.20 -1.48 5.18
CA LEU A 224 -4.93 -2.20 5.24
C LEU A 224 -3.94 -1.47 6.16
N PHE A 225 -3.32 -2.20 7.07
CA PHE A 225 -2.35 -1.66 8.04
C PHE A 225 -1.09 -2.52 8.13
N LEU A 226 0.06 -1.87 8.28
CA LEU A 226 1.30 -2.52 8.70
C LEU A 226 1.26 -2.74 10.23
N TRP A 227 1.02 -3.98 10.71
CA TRP A 227 0.76 -4.15 12.15
C TRP A 227 1.13 -5.50 12.78
N VAL A 228 1.06 -6.60 12.03
CA VAL A 228 1.11 -7.93 12.65
C VAL A 228 2.54 -8.46 12.66
N ARG A 229 3.12 -8.58 13.86
CA ARG A 229 4.44 -9.17 14.09
C ARG A 229 4.31 -10.63 14.52
N THR A 230 4.51 -11.52 13.55
CA THR A 230 4.39 -12.98 13.74
C THR A 230 5.31 -13.67 12.75
N LEU A 231 5.64 -14.94 13.02
CA LEU A 231 6.35 -15.79 12.06
C LEU A 231 5.42 -16.21 10.91
N ASN A 232 4.14 -16.44 11.20
CA ASN A 232 3.16 -16.96 10.24
C ASN A 232 1.95 -16.02 10.11
N PRO A 233 1.60 -15.58 8.88
CA PRO A 233 0.46 -14.70 8.64
C PRO A 233 -0.87 -15.42 8.92
N GLY A 234 -1.82 -14.73 9.54
CA GLY A 234 -3.16 -15.24 9.80
C GLY A 234 -4.15 -14.96 8.65
N PRO A 235 -5.42 -15.35 8.78
CA PRO A 235 -6.44 -15.15 7.74
C PRO A 235 -6.62 -13.69 7.29
N ARG A 236 -6.29 -12.70 8.13
CA ARG A 236 -6.40 -11.28 7.80
C ARG A 236 -5.17 -10.73 7.08
N GLU A 237 -4.05 -11.45 7.13
CA GLU A 237 -2.79 -11.12 6.47
C GLU A 237 -2.60 -11.92 5.18
N ILE A 238 -3.40 -12.98 4.98
CA ILE A 238 -3.39 -13.81 3.78
C ILE A 238 -4.43 -13.32 2.78
N PHE A 239 -4.01 -13.25 1.51
CA PHE A 239 -4.82 -12.90 0.36
C PHE A 239 -4.70 -13.96 -0.73
N THR A 240 -5.79 -14.26 -1.40
CA THR A 240 -5.79 -15.04 -2.64
C THR A 240 -5.56 -14.09 -3.80
N ALA A 241 -4.49 -14.30 -4.58
CA ALA A 241 -4.18 -13.52 -5.77
C ALA A 241 -4.92 -14.12 -6.97
N ILE A 242 -5.71 -13.31 -7.65
CA ILE A 242 -6.40 -13.68 -8.89
C ILE A 242 -5.75 -12.88 -10.01
N LEU A 243 -5.06 -13.56 -10.91
CA LEU A 243 -4.46 -12.93 -12.09
C LEU A 243 -5.59 -12.56 -13.05
N SER A 244 -5.61 -11.31 -13.50
CA SER A 244 -6.53 -10.92 -14.56
C SER A 244 -6.14 -11.68 -15.83
N PRO A 245 -7.09 -12.31 -16.54
CA PRO A 245 -6.80 -12.99 -17.80
C PRO A 245 -6.05 -12.03 -18.72
N THR A 246 -5.03 -12.53 -19.42
CA THR A 246 -4.35 -11.83 -20.53
C THR A 246 -5.38 -11.06 -21.36
N PRO A 247 -5.10 -9.79 -21.72
CA PRO A 247 -6.02 -8.67 -21.55
C PRO A 247 -7.42 -8.96 -22.07
N PRO A 248 -8.49 -8.53 -21.35
CA PRO A 248 -9.81 -8.51 -21.94
C PRO A 248 -9.71 -7.68 -23.23
N GLU A 249 -10.16 -8.29 -24.32
CA GLU A 249 -10.38 -7.64 -25.61
C GLU A 249 -10.91 -6.23 -25.35
N ALA A 250 -10.22 -5.23 -25.92
CA ALA A 250 -10.61 -3.84 -25.77
C ALA A 250 -12.11 -3.78 -26.07
N ALA A 251 -12.90 -3.31 -25.10
CA ALA A 251 -14.31 -3.09 -25.31
C ALA A 251 -14.43 -2.24 -26.59
N ALA A 252 -14.97 -2.85 -27.64
CA ALA A 252 -15.30 -2.15 -28.86
C ALA A 252 -16.37 -1.14 -28.47
N GLU A 253 -16.00 0.14 -28.46
CA GLU A 253 -16.93 1.25 -28.65
C GLU A 253 -17.05 1.53 -30.15
#